data_AF-X1JW10-F1
#
_entry.id   AF-X1JW10-F1
#
_cell.length_a   1.000
_cell.length_b   1.000
_cell.length_c   1.000
_cell.angle_alpha   90.00
_cell.angle_beta   90.00
_cell.angle_gamma   90.00
#
_symmetry.space_group_name_H-M   'P 1'
#
loop_
_entity.id
_entity.type
_entity.pdbx_description
1 polymer ?
#
loop_
_entity_poly.entity_id
_entity_poly.type
_entity_poly.pdbx_seq_one_letter_code
_entity_poly.pdbx_strand_id
1 'polypeptide(L)' 'MRNPFRYFNSSPEVIRLVVMMYVRYPLSLRQVEDLLFERGFDICHETVRFWWNRFGPMFANEIRKRRLHHRSHS' A
#
# COMPACT_ATOMS: atom_id res chain seq x y z
N MET A 1 -2.17 1.03 -20.40
CA MET A 1 -2.64 1.03 -18.99
C MET A 1 -2.64 2.47 -18.48
N ARG A 2 -3.79 2.99 -18.00
CA ARG A 2 -3.87 4.33 -17.39
C ARG A 2 -3.08 4.28 -16.07
N ASN A 3 -2.10 5.16 -15.86
CA ASN A 3 -1.31 5.17 -14.62
C ASN A 3 -2.26 5.38 -13.41
N PRO A 4 -2.41 4.40 -12.50
CA PRO A 4 -3.33 4.49 -11.36
C PRO A 4 -2.95 5.61 -10.37
N PHE A 5 -1.71 6.07 -10.43
CA PHE A 5 -1.13 7.08 -9.55
C PHE A 5 -1.11 8.49 -10.16
N ARG A 6 -1.66 8.68 -11.37
CA ARG A 6 -1.56 9.93 -12.16
C ARG A 6 -2.13 11.19 -11.50
N TYR A 7 -2.90 11.04 -10.42
CA TYR A 7 -3.54 12.14 -9.68
C TYR A 7 -3.08 12.23 -8.23
N PHE A 8 -2.03 11.51 -7.86
CA PHE A 8 -1.48 11.55 -6.52
C PHE A 8 -0.21 12.40 -6.53
N ASN A 9 -0.14 13.35 -5.61
CA ASN A 9 1.08 14.14 -5.34
C ASN A 9 2.14 13.29 -4.61
N SER A 10 1.75 12.12 -4.09
CA SER A 10 2.64 11.15 -3.45
C SER A 10 3.23 10.19 -4.48
N SER A 11 4.50 9.85 -4.33
CA SER A 11 5.15 8.89 -5.22
C SER A 11 4.46 7.51 -5.13
N PRO A 12 4.31 6.79 -6.26
CA PRO A 12 3.74 5.44 -6.29
C PRO A 12 4.38 4.46 -5.29
N GLU A 13 5.68 4.63 -5.03
CA GLU A 13 6.47 3.85 -4.09
C GLU A 13 6.00 4.05 -2.65
N VAL A 14 5.67 5.30 -2.27
CA VAL A 14 5.12 5.62 -0.94
C VAL A 14 3.75 4.98 -0.76
N ILE A 15 2.87 5.12 -1.76
CA ILE A 15 1.52 4.53 -1.72
C ILE A 15 1.61 3.01 -1.60
N ARG A 16 2.53 2.38 -2.34
CA ARG A 16 2.81 0.94 -2.26
C ARG A 16 3.30 0.54 -0.88
N LEU A 17 4.25 1.27 -0.30
CA LEU A 17 4.81 0.99 1.01
C LEU A 17 3.71 1.01 2.09
N VAL A 18 2.91 2.07 2.11
CA VAL A 18 1.82 2.26 3.07
C VAL A 18 0.80 1.14 2.98
N VAL A 19 0.33 0.82 1.77
CA VAL A 19 -0.66 -0.24 1.60
C VAL A 19 -0.07 -1.62 1.93
N MET A 20 1.20 -1.87 1.62
CA MET A 20 1.87 -3.12 2.02
C MET A 20 2.08 -3.25 3.52
N MET A 21 2.40 -2.15 4.22
CA MET A 21 2.52 -2.17 5.68
C MET A 21 1.21 -2.59 6.34
N TYR A 22 0.09 -2.05 5.87
CA TYR A 22 -1.24 -2.41 6.34
C TYR A 22 -1.65 -3.86 5.98
N VAL A 23 -1.27 -4.36 4.80
CA VAL A 23 -1.60 -5.73 4.37
C VAL A 23 -0.76 -6.79 5.08
N ARG A 24 0.52 -6.53 5.29
CA ARG A 24 1.49 -7.54 5.75
C ARG A 24 1.63 -7.60 7.26
N TYR A 25 1.34 -6.52 7.95
CA TYR A 25 1.48 -6.43 9.40
C TYR A 25 0.13 -6.04 10.03
N PRO A 26 -0.21 -6.56 11.22
CA PRO A 26 -1.44 -6.20 11.93
C PRO A 26 -1.30 -4.81 12.59
N LEU A 27 -1.03 -3.78 11.78
CA LEU A 27 -0.87 -2.40 12.25
C LEU A 27 -2.21 -1.67 12.20
N SER A 28 -2.48 -0.88 13.24
CA SER A 28 -3.56 0.11 13.19
C SER A 28 -3.19 1.27 12.25
N LEU A 29 -4.19 1.99 11.76
CA LEU A 29 -3.95 3.13 10.87
C LEU A 29 -3.09 4.23 11.53
N ARG A 30 -3.19 4.41 12.85
CA ARG A 30 -2.38 5.36 13.62
C ARG A 30 -0.92 4.94 13.70
N GLN A 31 -0.65 3.65 13.94
CA GLN A 31 0.73 3.15 13.91
C GLN A 31 1.38 3.32 12.54
N VAL A 32 0.60 3.18 11.45
CA VAL A 32 1.11 3.43 10.10
C VAL A 32 1.42 4.93 9.90
N GLU A 33 0.57 5.82 10.38
CA GLU A 33 0.80 7.28 10.39
C GLU A 33 2.09 7.62 11.17
N ASP A 34 2.26 7.09 12.38
CA ASP A 34 3.46 7.32 13.20
C ASP A 34 4.75 6.85 12.48
N LEU A 35 4.71 5.65 11.86
CA LEU A 35 5.83 5.10 11.10
C LEU A 35 6.16 5.86 9.81
N LEU A 36 5.18 6.57 9.25
CA LEU A 36 5.38 7.44 8.09
C LEU A 36 5.97 8.77 8.55
N PHE A 37 5.48 9.30 9.67
CA PHE A 37 6.01 10.51 10.27
C PHE A 37 7.48 10.36 10.67
N GLU A 38 7.86 9.23 11.28
CA GLU A 38 9.27 8.89 11.57
C GLU A 38 10.17 8.87 10.32
N ARG A 39 9.59 8.56 9.15
CA ARG A 39 10.29 8.55 7.86
C ARG A 39 10.27 9.91 7.15
N GLY A 40 9.70 10.95 7.78
CA GLY A 40 9.57 12.29 7.22
C GLY A 40 8.37 12.47 6.28
N PHE A 41 7.41 11.53 6.27
CA PHE A 41 6.18 11.66 5.52
C PHE A 41 5.05 12.15 6.44
N ASP A 42 4.57 13.37 6.18
CA ASP A 42 3.40 13.93 6.84
C ASP A 42 2.11 13.44 6.14
N ILE A 43 1.62 12.26 6.57
CA ILE A 43 0.46 11.59 5.98
C ILE A 43 -0.49 11.14 7.09
N CYS A 44 -1.70 11.70 7.10
CA CYS A 44 -2.71 11.33 8.09
C CYS A 44 -3.25 9.91 7.87
N HIS A 45 -3.69 9.26 8.96
CA HIS A 45 -4.33 7.94 8.89
C HIS A 45 -5.57 7.86 7.96
N GLU A 46 -6.28 8.98 7.73
CA GLU A 46 -7.38 9.04 6.77
C GLU A 46 -6.90 8.85 5.32
N THR A 47 -5.74 9.42 4.97
CA THR A 47 -5.11 9.22 3.66
C THR A 47 -4.69 7.76 3.48
N VAL A 48 -4.14 7.14 4.53
CA VAL A 48 -3.83 5.70 4.56
C VAL A 48 -5.10 4.88 4.30
N ARG A 49 -6.21 5.21 4.98
CA ARG A 49 -7.51 4.55 4.78
C ARG A 49 -8.04 4.72 3.36
N PHE A 50 -7.89 5.91 2.77
CA PHE A 50 -8.28 6.17 1.39
C PHE A 50 -7.48 5.31 0.40
N TRP A 51 -6.15 5.24 0.58
CA TRP A 51 -5.28 4.41 -0.27
C TRP A 51 -5.58 2.92 -0.12
N TRP A 52 -5.84 2.46 1.10
CA TRP A 52 -6.29 1.09 1.35
C TRP A 52 -7.57 0.75 0.58
N ASN A 53 -8.61 1.57 0.71
CA ASN A 53 -9.88 1.31 0.02
C ASN A 53 -9.74 1.33 -1.50
N ARG A 54 -8.90 2.20 -2.04
CA ARG A 54 -8.71 2.35 -3.49
C ARG A 54 -7.80 1.29 -4.09
N PHE A 55 -6.70 0.97 -3.44
CA PHE A 55 -5.65 0.12 -4.00
C PHE A 55 -5.57 -1.27 -3.36
N GLY A 56 -6.21 -1.50 -2.23
CA GLY A 56 -6.24 -2.79 -1.53
C GLY A 56 -6.57 -3.97 -2.46
N PRO A 57 -7.67 -3.92 -3.24
CA PRO A 57 -8.01 -4.99 -4.18
C PRO A 57 -6.96 -5.22 -5.26
N MET A 58 -6.35 -4.14 -5.77
CA MET A 58 -5.29 -4.21 -6.78
C MET A 58 -4.05 -4.91 -6.21
N PHE A 59 -3.60 -4.51 -5.03
CA PHE A 59 -2.43 -5.11 -4.38
C PHE A 59 -2.69 -6.54 -3.90
N ALA A 60 -3.87 -6.84 -3.37
CA ALA A 60 -4.25 -8.20 -2.99
C ALA A 60 -4.23 -9.14 -4.21
N ASN A 61 -4.76 -8.69 -5.36
CA ASN A 61 -4.72 -9.47 -6.58
C ASN A 61 -3.29 -9.68 -7.08
N GLU A 62 -2.42 -8.66 -6.97
CA GLU A 62 -1.02 -8.80 -7.34
C GLU A 62 -0.23 -9.75 -6.42
N ILE A 63 -0.45 -9.69 -5.09
CA ILE A 63 0.11 -10.66 -4.15
C ILE A 63 -0.34 -12.07 -4.51
N ARG A 64 -1.65 -12.26 -4.78
CA ARG A 64 -2.21 -13.55 -5.17
C ARG A 64 -1.58 -14.09 -6.46
N LYS A 65 -1.43 -13.25 -7.49
CA LYS A 65 -0.76 -13.63 -8.74
C LYS A 65 0.70 -14.04 -8.51
N ARG A 66 1.44 -13.28 -7.70
CA ARG A 66 2.84 -13.62 -7.37
C ARG A 66 2.95 -14.95 -6.61
N ARG A 67 2.05 -15.23 -5.67
CA ARG A 67 2.00 -16.52 -4.95
C ARG A 67 1.72 -17.69 -5.90
N LEU A 68 0.78 -17.53 -6.83
CA LEU A 68 0.49 -18.54 -7.85
C LEU A 68 1.70 -18.80 -8.74
N HIS A 69 2.33 -17.74 -9.26
CA HIS A 69 3.52 -17.85 -10.10
C HIS A 69 4.69 -18.55 -9.38
N HIS A 70 4.91 -18.24 -8.10
CA HIS A 70 5.95 -18.91 -7.31
C HIS A 70 5.68 -20.42 -7.14
N ARG A 71 4.40 -20.80 -7.01
CA ARG A 71 3.97 -22.20 -6.86
C ARG A 71 4.05 -23.01 -8.16
N SER A 72 4.00 -22.34 -9.33
CA SER A 72 4.14 -22.97 -10.65
C SER A 72 5.59 -23.27 -11.04
N HIS A 73 6.56 -22.68 -10.32
CA HIS A 73 7.99 -22.77 -10.59
C HIS A 73 8.72 -23.68 -9.58
N SER A 74 7.96 -24.37 -8.72
CA SER A 74 8.42 -25.45 -7.82
C SER A 74 7.91 -26.78 -8.36
#